data_AF-A0A2D6XAC6-F1
#
_entry.id   AF-A0A2D6XAC6-F1
#
_cell.length_a   1.000
_cell.length_b   1.000
_cell.length_c   1.000
_cell.angle_alpha   90.00
_cell.angle_beta   90.00
_cell.angle_gamma   90.00
#
_symmetry.space_group_name_H-M   'P 1'
#
loop_
_entity.id
_entity.type
_entity.pdbx_description
1 polymer ?
#
loop_
_entity_poly.entity_id
_entity_poly.type
_entity_poly.pdbx_seq_one_letter_code
_entity_poly.pdbx_strand_id
1 'polypeptide(L)'
;KTGGFENQSQVTREAVSEVLDGDGNVVRAAQAEETREFVAYVVKQWDAETGEAQADSKREFTLAELEREKARFDADQARAKEQSDGLKKAIADFKAL
;
A
#
# COMPACT_ATOMS: atom_id res chain seq x y z
N LYS A 1 -0.86 15.62 -2.02
CA LYS A 1 -0.51 14.20 -2.28
C LYS A 1 -1.74 13.37 -1.94
N THR A 2 -2.34 12.68 -2.91
CA THR A 2 -3.61 11.92 -2.76
C THR A 2 -3.39 10.48 -2.30
N GLY A 3 -2.16 9.97 -2.38
CA GLY A 3 -1.77 8.70 -1.78
C GLY A 3 -0.26 8.50 -1.68
N GLY A 4 0.16 7.46 -0.96
CA GLY A 4 1.57 7.15 -0.73
C GLY A 4 1.80 5.81 -0.02
N PHE A 5 3.04 5.34 -0.06
CA PHE A 5 3.48 4.18 0.71
C PHE A 5 3.76 4.57 2.17
N GLU A 6 3.24 3.77 3.09
CA GLU A 6 3.35 3.96 4.54
C GLU A 6 3.60 2.61 5.22
N ASN A 7 4.41 2.61 6.28
CA ASN A 7 4.49 1.47 7.18
C ASN A 7 3.23 1.43 8.06
N GLN A 8 2.67 0.26 8.26
CA GLN A 8 1.50 0.01 9.09
C GLN A 8 1.81 -1.11 10.08
N SER A 9 1.14 -1.07 11.23
CA SER A 9 1.16 -2.13 12.22
C SER A 9 -0.27 -2.59 12.48
N GLN A 10 -0.45 -3.89 12.66
CA GLN A 10 -1.73 -4.50 12.98
C GLN A 10 -1.53 -5.55 14.07
N VAL A 11 -2.32 -5.43 15.14
CA VAL A 11 -2.46 -6.49 16.15
C VAL A 11 -3.13 -7.69 15.47
N THR A 12 -2.42 -8.81 15.41
CA THR A 12 -2.94 -10.08 14.89
C THR A 12 -3.48 -10.97 16.01
N ARG A 13 -3.06 -10.72 17.25
CA ARG A 13 -3.52 -11.42 18.44
C ARG A 13 -3.51 -10.48 19.63
N GLU A 14 -4.66 -10.33 20.28
CA GLU A 14 -4.78 -9.57 21.53
C GLU A 14 -4.12 -10.31 22.69
N ALA A 15 -3.56 -9.56 23.64
CA ALA A 15 -3.11 -10.13 24.90
C ALA A 15 -4.31 -10.72 25.67
N VAL A 16 -4.12 -11.90 26.25
CA VAL A 16 -5.13 -12.52 27.12
C VAL A 16 -4.49 -12.92 28.44
N SER A 17 -5.19 -12.66 29.54
CA SER A 17 -4.74 -13.05 30.87
C SER A 17 -4.96 -14.53 31.12
N GLU A 18 -4.23 -15.06 32.11
CA GLU A 18 -4.46 -16.41 32.62
C GLU A 18 -5.85 -16.51 33.23
N VAL A 19 -6.52 -17.65 32.99
CA VAL A 19 -7.80 -18.00 33.61
C VAL A 19 -7.59 -19.30 34.38
N LEU A 20 -7.95 -19.27 35.66
CA LEU A 20 -7.94 -20.42 36.56
C LEU A 20 -9.37 -20.96 36.73
N ASP A 21 -9.49 -22.26 36.97
CA ASP A 21 -10.74 -22.85 37.48
C ASP A 21 -10.93 -22.58 38.99
N GLY A 22 -12.02 -23.07 39.55
CA GLY A 22 -12.32 -22.93 40.98
C GLY A 22 -11.33 -23.63 41.92
N ASP A 23 -10.53 -24.56 41.39
CA ASP A 23 -9.51 -25.32 42.12
C ASP A 23 -8.10 -24.70 41.95
N GLY A 24 -7.98 -23.60 41.19
CA GLY A 24 -6.73 -22.92 40.94
C GLY A 24 -5.88 -23.51 39.81
N ASN A 25 -6.42 -24.44 39.00
CA ASN A 25 -5.72 -24.96 37.83
C ASN A 25 -5.90 -24.03 36.64
N VAL A 26 -4.84 -23.87 35.84
CA VAL A 26 -4.87 -23.06 34.62
C VAL A 26 -5.73 -23.73 33.56
N VAL A 27 -6.89 -23.13 33.25
CA VAL A 27 -7.76 -23.55 32.14
C VAL A 27 -7.48 -22.77 30.86
N ARG A 28 -6.85 -21.61 30.97
CA ARG A 28 -6.31 -20.85 29.83
C ARG A 28 -5.06 -20.11 30.26
N ALA A 29 -3.93 -20.39 29.62
CA ALA A 29 -2.69 -19.67 29.88
C ALA A 29 -2.75 -18.23 29.34
N ALA A 30 -2.01 -17.33 30.00
CA ALA A 30 -1.79 -15.99 29.48
C ALA A 30 -1.05 -16.04 28.13
N GLN A 31 -1.37 -15.11 27.23
CA GLN A 31 -0.69 -14.95 25.96
C GLN A 31 -0.42 -13.46 25.72
N ALA A 32 0.76 -13.15 25.20
CA ALA A 32 1.13 -11.79 24.85
C ALA A 32 0.43 -11.34 23.57
N GLU A 33 0.37 -10.03 23.38
CA GLU A 33 -0.06 -9.42 22.13
C GLU A 33 0.93 -9.77 21.00
N GLU A 34 0.42 -10.11 19.83
CA GLU A 34 1.22 -10.29 18.62
C GLU A 34 0.85 -9.21 17.61
N THR A 35 1.85 -8.52 17.08
CA THR A 35 1.70 -7.47 16.05
C THR A 35 2.47 -7.85 14.80
N ARG A 36 1.92 -7.50 13.63
CA ARG A 36 2.61 -7.59 12.34
C ARG A 36 2.80 -6.20 11.74
N GLU A 37 3.98 -5.96 11.20
CA GLU A 37 4.29 -4.75 10.43
C GLU A 37 4.25 -5.05 8.93
N PHE A 38 3.73 -4.11 8.14
CA PHE A 38 3.64 -4.24 6.69
C PHE A 38 3.68 -2.88 6.00
N VAL A 39 4.01 -2.87 4.71
CA VAL A 39 3.94 -1.67 3.86
C VAL A 39 2.60 -1.64 3.14
N ALA A 40 1.92 -0.51 3.15
CA ALA A 40 0.68 -0.31 2.40
C ALA A 40 0.76 0.93 1.52
N TYR A 41 0.08 0.89 0.37
CA TYR A 41 -0.27 2.09 -0.38
C TYR A 41 -1.61 2.61 0.12
N VAL A 42 -1.61 3.82 0.67
CA VAL A 42 -2.78 4.49 1.26
C VAL A 42 -3.25 5.57 0.31
N VAL A 43 -4.52 5.55 -0.07
CA VAL A 43 -5.16 6.55 -0.94
C VAL A 43 -6.32 7.18 -0.20
N LYS A 44 -6.28 8.50 -0.08
CA LYS A 44 -7.41 9.25 0.47
C LYS A 44 -8.60 9.15 -0.47
N GLN A 45 -9.77 8.92 0.10
CA GLN A 45 -11.01 8.83 -0.65
C GLN A 45 -11.98 9.92 -0.24
N TRP A 46 -12.80 10.34 -1.20
CA TRP A 46 -13.82 11.34 -1.01
C TRP A 46 -15.09 10.88 -1.71
N ASP A 47 -16.22 11.21 -1.10
CA ASP A 47 -17.51 11.07 -1.75
C ASP A 47 -17.58 12.01 -2.95
N ALA A 48 -17.94 11.47 -4.12
CA ALA A 48 -17.95 12.24 -5.35
C ALA A 48 -19.13 13.22 -5.45
N GLU A 49 -20.21 12.97 -4.69
CA GLU A 49 -21.42 13.79 -4.71
C GLU A 49 -21.37 14.88 -3.62
N THR A 50 -20.87 14.54 -2.44
CA THR A 50 -20.86 15.45 -1.27
C THR A 50 -19.50 16.10 -1.02
N GLY A 51 -18.41 15.53 -1.54
CA GLY A 51 -17.04 15.97 -1.26
C GLY A 51 -16.54 15.61 0.14
N GLU A 52 -17.32 14.87 0.92
CA GLU A 52 -16.96 14.44 2.26
C GLU A 52 -15.82 13.41 2.24
N ALA A 53 -14.92 13.50 3.22
CA ALA A 53 -13.82 12.54 3.34
C ALA A 53 -14.37 11.16 3.74
N GLN A 54 -13.92 10.12 3.03
CA GLN A 54 -14.22 8.73 3.33
C GLN A 54 -13.01 8.06 4.00
N ALA A 55 -13.19 6.81 4.43
CA ALA A 55 -12.08 6.00 4.90
C ALA A 55 -11.03 5.82 3.79
N ASP A 56 -9.76 5.93 4.16
CA ASP A 56 -8.67 5.73 3.20
C ASP A 56 -8.69 4.31 2.63
N SER A 57 -8.48 4.20 1.32
CA SER A 57 -8.24 2.91 0.67
C SER A 57 -6.82 2.46 0.97
N LYS A 58 -6.67 1.26 1.54
CA LYS A 58 -5.38 0.69 1.90
C LYS A 58 -5.17 -0.62 1.13
N ARG A 59 -4.00 -0.75 0.52
CA ARG A 59 -3.54 -2.01 -0.08
C ARG A 59 -2.18 -2.38 0.47
N GLU A 60 -2.09 -3.52 1.14
CA GLU A 60 -0.84 -4.11 1.62
C GLU A 60 0.00 -4.62 0.44
N PHE A 61 1.31 -4.50 0.55
CA PHE A 61 2.28 -4.99 -0.43
C PHE A 61 3.37 -5.82 0.24
N THR A 62 3.69 -6.93 -0.39
CA THR A 62 4.93 -7.68 -0.10
C THR A 62 6.13 -7.03 -0.80
N LEU A 63 7.35 -7.35 -0.36
CA LEU A 63 8.58 -6.86 -1.01
C LEU A 63 8.64 -7.22 -2.50
N ALA A 64 8.32 -8.47 -2.84
CA ALA A 64 8.33 -8.92 -4.24
C ALA A 64 7.31 -8.16 -5.11
N GLU A 65 6.16 -7.76 -4.54
CA GLU A 65 5.20 -6.94 -5.26
C GLU A 65 5.68 -5.50 -5.44
N LEU A 66 6.36 -4.92 -4.45
CA LEU A 66 6.97 -3.59 -4.59
C LEU A 66 8.04 -3.57 -5.67
N GLU A 67 8.92 -4.58 -5.70
CA GLU A 67 9.95 -4.73 -6.73
C GLU A 67 9.35 -4.89 -8.12
N ARG A 68 8.29 -5.72 -8.24
CA ARG A 68 7.55 -5.89 -9.50
C ARG A 68 6.91 -4.59 -9.96
N GLU A 69 6.23 -3.86 -9.07
CA GLU A 69 5.54 -2.62 -9.44
C GLU A 69 6.55 -1.53 -9.83
N LYS A 70 7.69 -1.44 -9.14
CA LYS A 70 8.80 -0.56 -9.55
C LYS A 70 9.30 -0.90 -10.95
N ALA A 71 9.58 -2.17 -11.22
CA ALA A 71 10.07 -2.61 -12.53
C ALA A 71 9.08 -2.29 -13.66
N ARG A 72 7.78 -2.44 -13.38
CA ARG A 72 6.72 -2.04 -14.30
C ARG A 72 6.74 -0.53 -14.58
N PHE A 73 6.77 0.30 -13.54
CA PHE A 73 6.79 1.76 -13.71
C PHE A 73 8.05 2.25 -14.44
N ASP A 74 9.21 1.66 -14.16
CA ASP A 74 10.45 1.98 -14.87
C ASP A 74 10.33 1.64 -16.37
N ALA A 75 9.74 0.50 -16.69
CA ALA A 75 9.50 0.10 -18.08
C ALA A 75 8.49 1.03 -18.78
N ASP A 76 7.41 1.40 -18.10
CA ASP A 76 6.40 2.33 -18.63
C ASP A 76 7.02 3.72 -18.88
N GLN A 77 7.88 4.19 -17.96
CA GLN A 77 8.63 5.44 -18.13
C GLN A 77 9.55 5.39 -19.35
N ALA A 78 10.28 4.30 -19.55
CA ALA A 78 11.16 4.12 -20.69
C ALA A 78 10.37 4.15 -22.02
N ARG A 79 9.23 3.47 -22.09
CA ARG A 79 8.36 3.49 -23.28
C ARG A 79 7.78 4.89 -23.54
N ALA A 80 7.32 5.58 -22.51
CA ALA A 80 6.80 6.94 -22.64
C ALA A 80 7.88 7.93 -23.13
N LYS A 81 9.12 7.76 -22.65
CA LYS A 81 10.28 8.54 -23.09
C LYS A 81 10.57 8.33 -24.58
N GLU A 82 10.59 7.08 -25.03
CA GLU A 82 10.81 6.74 -26.44
C GLU A 82 9.75 7.35 -27.37
N GLN A 83 8.48 7.25 -26.99
CA GLN A 83 7.38 7.85 -27.75
C GLN A 83 7.49 9.38 -27.82
N SER A 84 7.82 10.03 -26.69
CA SER A 84 8.02 11.47 -26.63
C SER A 84 9.18 11.93 -27.53
N ASP A 85 10.28 11.18 -27.54
CA ASP A 85 11.44 11.47 -28.41
C ASP A 85 11.09 11.26 -29.91
N GLY A 86 10.26 10.26 -30.23
CA GLY A 86 9.72 10.06 -31.57
C GLY A 86 8.84 11.23 -32.03
N LEU A 87 7.92 11.69 -31.17
CA LEU A 87 7.08 12.86 -31.45
C LEU A 87 7.91 14.13 -31.64
N LYS A 88 8.97 14.31 -30.85
CA LYS A 88 9.89 15.46 -31.00
C LYS A 88 10.50 15.53 -32.40
N LYS A 89 10.89 14.39 -32.98
CA LYS A 89 11.41 14.32 -34.35
C LYS A 89 10.33 14.66 -35.37
N ALA A 90 9.16 14.02 -35.27
CA ALA A 90 8.05 14.29 -36.18
C ALA A 90 7.62 15.77 -36.17
N ILE A 91 7.62 16.42 -35.00
CA ILE A 91 7.35 17.86 -34.88
C ILE A 91 8.41 18.70 -35.60
N ALA A 92 9.69 18.34 -35.48
CA ALA A 92 10.77 19.06 -36.16
C ALA A 92 10.64 18.93 -37.68
N ASP A 93 10.38 17.73 -38.18
CA ASP A 93 10.16 17.47 -39.61
C ASP A 93 8.95 18.24 -40.12
N PHE A 94 7.85 18.25 -39.36
CA PHE A 94 6.63 18.99 -39.74
C PHE A 94 6.85 20.51 -39.79
N LYS A 95 7.67 21.07 -38.89
CA LYS A 95 8.01 22.50 -38.91
C LYS A 95 8.92 22.91 -40.07
N ALA A 96 9.56 21.94 -40.72
CA ALA A 96 10.43 22.17 -41.87
C ALA A 96 9.69 22.07 -43.22
N LEU A 97 8.39 21.72 -43.21
CA LEU A 97 7.48 21.87 -44.35
C LEU A 97 7.12 23.34 -44.58
#